data_AF-A0A816WK89-F1
#
_entry.id   AF-A0A816WK89-F1
#
_cell.length_a   1.000
_cell.length_b   1.000
_cell.length_c   1.000
_cell.angle_alpha   90.00
_cell.angle_beta   90.00
_cell.angle_gamma   90.00
#
_symmetry.space_group_name_H-M   'P 1'
#
loop_
_entity.id
_entity.type
_entity.pdbx_description
1 polymer ?
#
loop_
_entity_poly.entity_id
_entity_poly.type
_entity_poly.pdbx_seq_one_letter_code
_entity_poly.pdbx_strand_id
1 'polypeptide(L)' 'IEATNNLYYFDLQRQLWQEYYDIGMKESVWGQKLSKSAAQQHRTCCAYGLTQHIVEQRQQTIARQLQHVTSELKNCTTK' A
#
# COMPACT_ATOMS: atom_id res chain seq x y z
N ILE A 1 -19.41 -2.29 11.87
CA ILE A 1 -18.69 -3.51 11.46
C ILE A 1 -18.04 -3.29 10.09
N GLU A 2 -18.82 -2.94 9.06
CA GLU A 2 -18.30 -2.74 7.69
C GLU A 2 -17.25 -1.61 7.58
N ALA A 3 -17.52 -0.41 8.11
CA ALA A 3 -16.57 0.70 8.07
C ALA A 3 -15.25 0.40 8.82
N THR A 4 -15.33 -0.34 9.92
CA THR A 4 -14.14 -0.79 10.67
C THR A 4 -13.34 -1.83 9.87
N ASN A 5 -14.00 -2.78 9.19
CA ASN A 5 -13.35 -3.73 8.30
C ASN A 5 -12.67 -3.02 7.12
N ASN A 6 -13.32 -2.00 6.55
CA ASN A 6 -12.75 -1.17 5.50
C ASN A 6 -11.50 -0.42 5.99
N LEU A 7 -11.52 0.09 7.22
CA LEU A 7 -10.34 0.74 7.81
C LEU A 7 -9.15 -0.23 7.91
N TYR A 8 -9.38 -1.43 8.45
CA TYR A 8 -8.33 -2.46 8.52
C TYR A 8 -7.82 -2.87 7.13
N TYR A 9 -8.72 -3.06 6.18
CA TYR A 9 -8.37 -3.43 4.81
C TYR A 9 -7.52 -2.34 4.14
N PHE A 10 -7.93 -1.07 4.20
CA PHE A 10 -7.18 0.01 3.59
C PHE A 10 -5.85 0.30 4.30
N ASP A 11 -5.75 0.06 5.61
CA ASP A 11 -4.46 0.15 6.30
C ASP A 11 -3.49 -0.97 5.88
N LEU A 12 -3.98 -2.21 5.73
CA LEU A 12 -3.18 -3.31 5.17
C LEU A 12 -2.68 -2.98 3.76
N GLN A 13 -3.53 -2.40 2.91
CA GLN A 13 -3.11 -1.94 1.60
C GLN A 13 -2.05 -0.84 1.72
N ARG A 14 -2.23 0.16 2.58
CA ARG A 14 -1.25 1.23 2.80
C ARG A 14 0.13 0.66 3.14
N GLN A 15 0.18 -0.29 4.08
CA GLN A 15 1.43 -0.94 4.49
C GLN A 15 2.09 -1.67 3.32
N LEU A 16 1.32 -2.49 2.58
CA LEU A 16 1.84 -3.22 1.42
C LEU A 16 2.41 -2.30 0.34
N TRP A 17 1.69 -1.22 0.01
CA TRP A 17 2.16 -0.27 -1.01
C TRP A 17 3.33 0.59 -0.53
N GLN A 18 3.47 0.80 0.78
CA GLN A 18 4.68 1.39 1.35
C GLN A 18 5.88 0.45 1.19
N GLU A 19 5.73 -0.85 1.44
CA GLU A 19 6.81 -1.82 1.24
C GLU A 19 7.31 -1.83 -0.21
N TYR A 20 6.40 -1.80 -1.20
CA TYR A 20 6.80 -1.69 -2.61
C TYR A 20 7.55 -0.39 -2.91
N TYR A 21 7.16 0.72 -2.30
CA TYR A 21 7.86 1.98 -2.45
C TYR A 21 9.27 1.91 -1.86
N ASP A 22 9.40 1.37 -0.65
CA ASP A 22 10.67 1.23 0.06
C ASP A 22 11.64 0.31 -0.69
N ILE A 23 11.15 -0.77 -1.29
CA ILE A 23 11.94 -1.66 -2.15
C ILE A 23 12.43 -0.90 -3.38
N GLY A 24 11.54 -0.18 -4.09
CA GLY A 24 11.90 0.59 -5.27
C GLY A 24 12.96 1.65 -4.97
N MET A 25 12.86 2.32 -3.81
CA MET A 25 13.84 3.29 -3.34
C MET A 25 15.18 2.64 -2.95
N LYS A 26 15.15 1.55 -2.18
CA LYS A 26 16.36 0.90 -1.65
C LYS A 26 17.16 0.17 -2.72
N GLU A 27 16.47 -0.55 -3.60
CA GLU A 27 17.11 -1.33 -4.65
C GLU A 27 17.33 -0.50 -5.93
N SER A 28 16.75 0.70 -6.02
CA SER A 28 16.69 1.51 -7.25
C SER A 28 16.08 0.75 -8.44
N VAL A 29 15.11 -0.13 -8.16
CA VAL A 29 14.44 -1.00 -9.14
C VAL A 29 12.98 -0.61 -9.25
N TRP A 30 12.64 0.07 -10.34
CA TRP A 30 11.26 0.40 -10.70
C TRP A 30 10.86 -0.28 -12.01
N GLY A 31 9.68 -0.90 -12.04
CA GLY A 31 9.13 -1.51 -13.26
C GLY A 31 9.92 -2.74 -13.77
N GLN A 32 10.89 -3.25 -13.00
CA GLN A 32 11.68 -4.42 -13.36
C GLN A 32 11.50 -5.52 -12.33
N LYS A 33 11.70 -6.77 -12.77
CA LYS A 33 11.66 -7.93 -11.88
C LYS A 33 12.76 -7.82 -10.83
N LEU A 34 12.42 -8.11 -9.58
CA LEU A 34 13.41 -8.26 -8.52
C LEU A 34 14.22 -9.54 -8.74
N SER A 35 15.50 -9.52 -8.39
CA SER A 35 16.29 -10.74 -8.31
C SER A 35 15.69 -11.69 -7.26
N LYS A 36 15.94 -13.01 -7.40
CA LYS A 36 15.43 -13.99 -6.42
C LYS A 36 15.92 -13.69 -4.99
N SER A 37 17.16 -13.24 -4.84
CA SER A 37 17.75 -12.88 -3.54
C SER A 37 17.09 -11.64 -2.95
N ALA A 38 16.90 -10.57 -3.74
CA ALA A 38 16.20 -9.36 -3.29
C ALA A 38 14.74 -9.68 -2.92
N ALA A 39 14.06 -10.49 -3.74
CA ALA A 39 12.70 -10.94 -3.45
C ALA A 39 12.62 -11.72 -2.12
N GLN A 40 13.57 -12.61 -1.84
CA GLN A 40 13.65 -13.32 -0.55
C GLN A 40 13.94 -12.39 0.63
N GLN A 41 14.88 -11.45 0.47
CA GLN A 41 15.23 -10.49 1.51
C GLN A 41 14.03 -9.63 1.92
N HIS A 42 13.23 -9.22 0.93
CA HIS A 42 12.04 -8.40 1.12
C HIS A 42 10.75 -9.19 1.28
N ARG A 43 10.84 -10.53 1.38
CA ARG A 43 9.69 -11.46 1.49
C ARG A 43 8.59 -11.18 0.46
N THR A 44 8.99 -10.81 -0.74
CA THR A 44 8.09 -10.45 -1.85
C THR A 44 8.27 -11.40 -3.03
N CYS A 45 7.40 -11.29 -4.01
CA CYS A 45 7.49 -12.06 -5.24
C CYS A 45 8.41 -11.35 -6.27
N CYS A 46 9.25 -12.12 -6.94
CA CYS A 46 10.18 -11.61 -7.97
C CYS A 46 9.49 -11.07 -9.23
N ALA A 47 8.21 -11.40 -9.44
CA ALA A 47 7.51 -11.11 -10.69
C ALA A 47 7.01 -9.65 -10.80
N TYR A 48 6.81 -8.96 -9.69
CA TYR A 48 6.08 -7.69 -9.68
C TYR A 48 7.01 -6.49 -9.55
N GLY A 49 7.68 -6.16 -10.65
CA GLY A 49 8.27 -4.85 -10.83
C GLY A 49 7.18 -3.82 -11.06
N LEU A 50 6.78 -3.07 -10.04
CA LEU A 50 5.84 -1.96 -10.18
C LEU A 50 6.63 -0.68 -10.50
N THR A 51 6.11 0.11 -11.42
CA THR A 51 6.68 1.43 -11.70
C THR A 51 6.38 2.38 -10.55
N GLN A 52 7.29 3.33 -10.30
CA GLN A 52 7.14 4.30 -9.23
C GLN A 52 5.80 5.04 -9.28
N HIS A 53 5.41 5.52 -10.47
CA HIS A 53 4.16 6.26 -10.65
C HIS A 53 2.92 5.44 -10.27
N ILE A 54 2.91 4.11 -10.50
CA ILE A 54 1.78 3.24 -10.11
C ILE A 54 1.72 3.12 -8.59
N VAL A 55 2.86 2.92 -7.94
CA VAL A 55 2.96 2.81 -6.49
C VAL A 55 2.46 4.10 -5.83
N GLU A 56 2.96 5.25 -6.28
CA GLU A 56 2.57 6.56 -5.76
C GLU A 56 1.07 6.87 -5.99
N GLN A 57 0.56 6.58 -7.19
CA GLN A 57 -0.87 6.74 -7.50
C GLN A 57 -1.76 5.87 -6.60
N ARG A 58 -1.31 4.66 -6.28
CA ARG A 58 -2.02 3.75 -5.37
C ARG A 58 -1.99 4.26 -3.94
N GLN A 59 -0.84 4.72 -3.45
CA GLN A 59 -0.74 5.35 -2.13
C GLN A 59 -1.68 6.55 -1.97
N GLN A 60 -1.74 7.44 -2.97
CA GLN A 60 -2.67 8.57 -2.97
C GLN A 60 -4.15 8.16 -2.95
N THR A 61 -4.47 7.07 -3.65
CA THR A 61 -5.84 6.53 -3.67
C THR A 61 -6.23 5.97 -2.31
N ILE A 62 -5.34 5.17 -1.70
CA ILE A 62 -5.56 4.59 -0.37
C ILE A 62 -5.67 5.67 0.70
N ALA A 63 -4.83 6.71 0.63
CA ALA A 63 -4.90 7.84 1.55
C ALA A 63 -6.28 8.52 1.52
N ARG A 64 -6.85 8.73 0.33
CA ARG A 64 -8.21 9.27 0.17
C ARG A 64 -9.28 8.33 0.72
N GLN A 65 -9.15 7.02 0.50
CA GLN A 65 -10.07 6.01 1.04
C GLN A 65 -10.04 5.96 2.58
N LEU A 66 -8.85 6.01 3.18
CA LEU A 66 -8.68 6.07 4.64
C LEU A 66 -9.29 7.34 5.23
N GLN A 67 -9.10 8.50 4.60
CA GLN A 67 -9.73 9.74 5.03
C GLN A 67 -11.26 9.66 5.00
N HIS A 68 -11.82 9.07 3.93
CA HIS A 68 -13.26 8.88 3.80
C HIS A 68 -13.81 7.98 4.91
N VAL A 69 -13.27 6.76 5.06
CA VAL A 69 -13.72 5.80 6.08
C VAL A 69 -13.56 6.35 7.49
N THR A 70 -12.47 7.06 7.76
CA THR A 70 -12.26 7.70 9.08
C THR A 70 -13.32 8.77 9.35
N SER A 71 -13.72 9.52 8.34
CA SER A 71 -14.77 10.55 8.46
C SER A 71 -16.14 9.92 8.69
N GLU A 72 -16.46 8.82 7.99
CA GLU A 72 -17.68 8.04 8.21
C GLU A 72 -17.75 7.49 9.64
N LEU A 73 -16.66 6.89 10.11
CA LEU A 73 -16.57 6.36 11.47
C LEU A 73 -16.76 7.45 12.53
N LYS A 74 -16.11 8.61 12.37
CA LYS A 74 -16.30 9.75 13.28
C LYS A 74 -17.76 10.20 13.33
N ASN A 75 -18.41 10.32 12.18
CA ASN A 75 -19.82 10.72 12.12
C ASN A 75 -20.76 9.70 12.78
N CYS A 76 -20.40 8.42 12.79
CA CYS A 76 -21.13 7.38 13.49
C CYS A 76 -20.94 7.40 15.01
N THR A 77 -19.79 7.86 15.51
CA THR A 77 -19.50 7.91 16.97
C THR A 77 -19.88 9.22 17.64
N THR A 78 -20.26 10.25 16.86
CA THR A 78 -20.67 11.57 17.40
C THR A 78 -22.19 11.76 17.44
N LYS A 79 -22.96 10.67 17.24
CA LYS A 79 -24.41 10.59 17.45
C LYS A 79 -24.70 9.84 18.74
#